data_AF-A0A7W4D1F5-F1
#
_entry.id   AF-A0A7W4D1F5-F1
#
_cell.length_a   1.000
_cell.length_b   1.000
_cell.length_c   1.000
_cell.angle_alpha   90.00
_cell.angle_beta   90.00
_cell.angle_gamma   90.00
#
_symmetry.space_group_name_H-M   'P 1'
#
loop_
_entity.id
_entity.type
_entity.pdbx_description
1 polymer ?
#
loop_
_entity_poly.entity_id
_entity_poly.type
_entity_poly.pdbx_seq_one_letter_code
_entity_poly.pdbx_strand_id
1 'polypeptide(L)' 'MANVIDVLIGLSIYLGSVAAIGLVALFAGLLLLYVKVVEEKELAARFGDAYLEYKRTTPFLIPRVPSRSPKRG' A
#
# COMPACT_ATOMS: atom_id res chain seq x y z
N MET A 1 0.50 -4.71 -16.66
CA MET A 1 1.49 -3.62 -16.55
C MET A 1 2.33 -3.90 -15.32
N ALA A 2 3.57 -4.38 -15.45
CA ALA A 2 4.46 -4.57 -14.30
C ALA A 2 4.89 -3.19 -13.80
N ASN A 3 4.80 -2.95 -12.49
CA ASN A 3 5.27 -1.70 -11.92
C ASN A 3 6.82 -1.75 -11.76
N VAL A 4 7.46 -0.60 -11.54
CA VAL A 4 8.93 -0.55 -11.43
C VAL A 4 9.46 -1.34 -10.22
N ILE A 5 8.69 -1.43 -9.14
CA ILE A 5 9.08 -2.11 -7.91
C ILE A 5 9.10 -3.63 -8.13
N ASP A 6 8.11 -4.18 -8.82
CA ASP A 6 8.01 -5.61 -9.17
C ASP A 6 9.24 -6.05 -9.99
N VAL A 7 9.65 -5.20 -10.95
CA VAL A 7 10.83 -5.44 -11.79
C VAL A 7 12.11 -5.43 -10.96
N LEU A 8 12.26 -4.46 -10.05
CA LEU A 8 13.45 -4.37 -9.18
C LEU A 8 13.53 -5.52 -8.18
N ILE A 9 12.39 -5.98 -7.64
CA ILE A 9 12.33 -7.17 -6.78
C ILE A 9 12.75 -8.41 -7.57
N GLY A 10 12.18 -8.62 -8.77
CA GLY A 10 12.51 -9.75 -9.63
C GLY A 10 14.00 -9.79 -10.01
N LEU A 11 14.57 -8.63 -10.35
CA LEU A 11 16.01 -8.50 -10.64
C LEU A 11 16.87 -8.80 -9.41
N SER A 12 16.47 -8.35 -8.23
CA SER A 12 17.21 -8.60 -6.98
C SER A 12 17.23 -10.09 -6.61
N ILE A 13 16.11 -10.78 -6.83
CA ILE A 13 16.01 -12.24 -6.66
C ILE A 13 16.87 -12.96 -7.70
N TYR A 14 16.81 -12.54 -8.97
CA TYR A 14 17.62 -13.11 -10.06
C TYR A 14 19.12 -13.00 -9.78
N LEU A 15 19.58 -11.87 -9.24
CA LEU A 15 20.98 -11.65 -8.85
C LEU A 15 21.37 -12.34 -7.53
N GLY A 16 20.43 -12.94 -6.80
CA GLY A 16 20.67 -13.62 -5.51
C GLY A 16 21.13 -12.70 -4.38
N SER A 17 20.90 -11.38 -4.50
CA SER A 17 21.46 -10.39 -3.57
C SER A 17 20.45 -9.99 -2.50
N VAL A 18 20.65 -10.49 -1.28
CA VAL A 18 19.84 -10.12 -0.10
C VAL A 18 19.90 -8.62 0.18
N ALA A 19 21.07 -7.99 -0.05
CA ALA A 19 21.23 -6.55 0.12
C ALA A 19 20.37 -5.76 -0.88
N ALA A 20 20.29 -6.20 -2.14
CA ALA A 20 19.45 -5.57 -3.15
C ALA A 20 17.96 -5.69 -2.80
N ILE A 21 17.51 -6.87 -2.35
CA ILE A 21 16.14 -7.08 -1.87
C ILE A 21 15.82 -6.13 -0.70
N GLY A 22 16.75 -6.03 0.27
CA GLY A 22 16.60 -5.13 1.41
C GLY A 22 16.49 -3.65 1.01
N LEU A 23 17.31 -3.19 0.07
CA LEU A 23 17.25 -1.82 -0.45
C LEU A 23 15.92 -1.53 -1.18
N VAL A 24 15.48 -2.44 -2.05
CA VAL A 24 14.22 -2.27 -2.78
C VAL A 24 13.04 -2.23 -1.81
N ALA A 25 13.02 -3.11 -0.80
CA ALA A 25 11.99 -3.10 0.23
C ALA A 25 11.99 -1.81 1.07
N LEU A 26 13.18 -1.31 1.44
CA LEU A 26 13.33 -0.07 2.18
C LEU A 26 12.78 1.13 1.40
N PHE A 27 13.20 1.32 0.15
CA PHE A 27 12.74 2.44 -0.67
C PHE A 27 11.26 2.34 -1.00
N ALA A 28 10.74 1.14 -1.28
CA ALA A 28 9.31 0.92 -1.47
C ALA A 28 8.52 1.30 -0.21
N GLY A 29 8.99 0.89 0.97
CA GLY A 29 8.38 1.24 2.26
C GLY A 29 8.38 2.75 2.52
N LEU A 30 9.49 3.44 2.25
CA LEU A 30 9.60 4.90 2.37
C LEU A 30 8.65 5.62 1.42
N LEU A 31 8.55 5.16 0.17
CA LEU A 31 7.63 5.73 -0.81
C LEU A 31 6.18 5.55 -0.38
N LEU A 32 5.80 4.35 0.10
CA LEU A 32 4.46 4.09 0.62
C LEU A 32 4.13 4.98 1.82
N LEU A 33 5.09 5.19 2.72
CA LEU A 33 4.92 6.11 3.86
C LEU A 33 4.74 7.55 3.38
N TYR A 34 5.54 8.00 2.42
CA TYR A 34 5.42 9.33 1.83
C TYR A 34 4.04 9.54 1.22
N VAL A 35 3.61 8.62 0.35
CA VAL A 35 2.29 8.66 -0.30
C VAL A 35 1.21 8.71 0.77
N LYS A 36 1.26 7.82 1.76
CA LYS A 36 0.29 7.81 2.86
C LYS A 36 0.21 9.17 3.56
N VAL A 37 1.33 9.76 3.94
CA VAL A 37 1.31 11.00 4.74
C VAL A 37 0.90 12.20 3.89
N VAL A 38 1.36 12.30 2.66
CA VAL A 38 1.09 13.46 1.79
C VAL A 38 -0.31 13.39 1.21
N GLU A 39 -0.69 12.25 0.66
CA GLU A 39 -1.99 12.07 0.01
C GLU A 39 -3.13 12.14 1.04
N GLU A 40 -2.99 11.51 2.22
CA GLU A 40 -4.02 11.60 3.26
C GLU A 40 -4.20 13.04 3.77
N LYS A 41 -3.14 13.86 3.79
CA LYS A 41 -3.22 15.28 4.15
C LYS A 41 -3.98 16.08 3.10
N GLU A 42 -3.66 15.89 1.82
CA GLU A 42 -4.37 16.56 0.74
C GLU A 42 -5.84 16.16 0.67
N LEU A 43 -6.14 14.87 0.86
CA LEU A 43 -7.51 14.35 0.88
C LEU A 43 -8.29 14.88 2.08
N ALA A 44 -7.69 14.90 3.28
CA ALA A 44 -8.32 15.49 4.45
C ALA A 44 -8.58 17.01 4.26
N ALA A 45 -7.64 17.74 3.64
CA ALA A 45 -7.82 19.16 3.35
C ALA A 45 -8.93 19.41 2.30
N ARG A 46 -9.10 18.53 1.32
CA ARG A 46 -10.09 18.67 0.23
C ARG A 46 -11.49 18.16 0.61
N PHE A 47 -11.58 17.13 1.43
CA PHE A 47 -12.84 16.41 1.69
C PHE A 47 -13.26 16.38 3.17
N GLY A 48 -12.40 16.81 4.10
CA GLY A 48 -12.71 16.94 5.52
C GLY A 48 -13.25 15.67 6.17
N ASP A 49 -14.36 15.80 6.89
CA ASP A 49 -14.96 14.72 7.70
C ASP A 49 -15.36 13.49 6.88
N ALA A 50 -15.81 13.68 5.63
CA ALA A 50 -16.19 12.58 4.75
C ALA A 50 -15.00 11.64 4.48
N TYR A 51 -13.81 12.21 4.31
CA TYR A 51 -12.59 11.42 4.13
C TYR A 51 -12.13 10.77 5.43
N LEU A 52 -12.26 11.45 6.57
CA LEU A 52 -11.90 10.88 7.87
C LEU A 52 -12.75 9.65 8.21
N GLU A 53 -14.05 9.68 7.93
CA GLU A 53 -14.95 8.54 8.14
C GLU A 53 -14.62 7.38 7.19
N TYR A 54 -14.34 7.67 5.92
CA TYR A 54 -13.86 6.66 4.96
C TYR A 54 -12.54 6.02 5.39
N LYS A 55 -11.58 6.82 5.86
CA LYS A 55 -10.26 6.36 6.31
C LYS A 55 -10.35 5.39 7.50
N ARG A 56 -11.35 5.54 8.37
CA ARG A 56 -11.56 4.62 9.51
C ARG A 56 -11.95 3.21 9.07
N THR A 57 -12.68 3.11 7.96
CA THR A 57 -13.24 1.85 7.48
C THR A 57 -12.38 1.18 6.41
N THR A 58 -11.57 1.97 5.69
CA THR A 58 -10.74 1.49 4.57
C THR A 58 -9.26 1.40 4.97
N PRO A 59 -8.63 0.21 4.94
CA PRO A 59 -7.19 0.08 5.12
C PRO A 59 -6.42 0.68 3.95
N PHE A 60 -5.26 1.28 4.24
CA PHE A 60 -4.41 1.95 3.24
C PHE A 60 -3.75 0.99 2.23
N LEU A 61 -3.23 -0.16 2.68
CA LEU A 61 -2.35 -1.01 1.85
C LEU A 61 -2.94 -2.38 1.53
N ILE A 62 -3.43 -3.10 2.54
CA ILE A 62 -3.95 -4.46 2.37
C ILE A 62 -5.48 -4.41 2.46
N PRO A 63 -6.21 -4.72 1.38
CA PRO A 63 -7.67 -4.76 1.40
C PRO A 63 -8.17 -5.74 2.46
N ARG A 64 -9.22 -5.37 3.20
CA ARG A 64 -9.92 -6.31 4.09
C ARG A 64 -10.59 -7.37 3.22
N VAL A 65 -10.34 -8.65 3.51
CA VAL A 65 -11.04 -9.75 2.85
C VAL A 65 -12.52 -9.69 3.27
N PRO A 66 -13.47 -9.50 2.34
CA PRO A 66 -14.89 -9.47 2.69
C PRO A 66 -15.32 -10.84 3.19
N SER A 67 -15.78 -10.94 4.44
CA SER A 67 -16.39 -12.19 4.93
C SER A 67 -17.73 -12.37 4.23
N ARG A 68 -17.83 -13.38 3.36
CA ARG A 68 -19.12 -13.84 2.87
C ARG A 68 -19.81 -14.54 4.03
N SER A 69 -20.66 -13.83 4.78
CA SER A 69 -21.54 -14.48 5.74
C SER A 69 -22.54 -15.36 4.96
N PRO A 70 -22.62 -16.68 5.21
CA PRO A 70 -23.64 -17.51 4.58
C PRO A 70 -25.01 -17.03 5.04
N LYS A 71 -25.92 -16.74 4.10
CA LYS A 71 -27.34 -16.56 4.42
C LYS A 71 -27.84 -17.87 5.03
N ARG A 72 -28.04 -17.90 6.36
CA ARG A 72 -28.90 -18.90 6.99
C ARG A 72 -30.33 -18.56 6.57
N GLY A 73 -30.91 -19.45 5.75
CA GLY A 73 -32.33 -19.44 5.43
C GLY A 73 -33.18 -19.88 6.60
#